data_AF-A0A9P9PVM3-F1
#
_entry.id   AF-A0A9P9PVM3-F1
#
_cell.length_a   1.000
_cell.length_b   1.000
_cell.length_c   1.000
_cell.angle_alpha   90.00
_cell.angle_beta   90.00
_cell.angle_gamma   90.00
#
_symmetry.space_group_name_H-M   'P 1'
#
loop_
_entity.id
_entity.type
_entity.pdbx_description
1 polymer ?
#
loop_
_entity_poly.entity_id
_entity_poly.type
_entity_poly.pdbx_seq_one_letter_code
_entity_poly.pdbx_strand_id
1 'polypeptide(L)'
;MAYFRKELEESSQYLVTPQERENMVALAYRANPGARKTRLVQLKAQKCSCLAFQDHKIPCRHAIAVCRFFNAKPENYIAKFYEISEYREQYKYSLLPILLDDLEPDGFTKPPPDAPSRGRPVQKRMKRRTRETEARRLGNLASSSGRKEQQDEARNRYQSGVTYFQQLPDTSNCPSQITPIQHCFPI
;
A
#
# COMPACT_ATOMS: atom_id res chain seq x y z
N MET A 1 8.73 26.07 -1.06
CA MET A 1 8.42 25.20 0.09
C MET A 1 6.92 25.02 0.28
N ALA A 2 6.27 24.17 -0.54
CA ALA A 2 4.83 23.92 -0.45
C ALA A 2 4.44 23.10 0.80
N TYR A 3 5.32 22.21 1.25
CA TYR A 3 5.12 21.37 2.43
C TYR A 3 4.90 22.18 3.70
N PHE A 4 5.81 23.10 4.03
CA PHE A 4 5.74 23.88 5.27
C PHE A 4 4.47 24.76 5.35
N ARG A 5 4.05 25.36 4.22
CA ARG A 5 2.81 26.16 4.17
C ARG A 5 1.58 25.31 4.50
N LYS A 6 1.48 24.11 3.93
CA LYS A 6 0.39 23.17 4.22
C LYS A 6 0.36 22.80 5.71
N GLU A 7 1.50 22.48 6.30
CA GLU A 7 1.58 22.17 7.74
C GLU A 7 1.18 23.38 8.61
N LEU A 8 1.50 24.60 8.17
CA LEU A 8 1.11 25.85 8.83
C LEU A 8 -0.41 26.05 8.85
N GLU A 9 -1.10 25.76 7.75
CA GLU A 9 -2.56 25.82 7.65
C GLU A 9 -3.22 24.75 8.54
N GLU A 10 -2.78 23.50 8.41
CA GLU A 10 -3.35 22.36 9.14
C GLU A 10 -3.11 22.44 10.66
N SER A 11 -2.06 23.12 11.10
CA SER A 11 -1.75 23.30 12.53
C SER A 11 -2.85 24.05 13.30
N SER A 12 -3.68 24.84 12.62
CA SER A 12 -4.82 25.57 13.23
C SER A 12 -5.89 24.63 13.85
N GLN A 13 -5.93 23.36 13.42
CA GLN A 13 -6.91 22.38 13.87
C GLN A 13 -6.55 21.70 15.21
N TYR A 14 -5.36 22.00 15.75
CA TYR A 14 -4.81 21.35 16.93
C TYR A 14 -4.87 22.26 18.14
N LEU A 15 -5.33 21.68 19.25
CA LEU A 15 -5.26 22.28 20.58
C LEU A 15 -4.03 21.74 21.31
N VAL A 16 -3.49 22.56 22.20
CA VAL A 16 -2.23 22.28 22.89
C VAL A 16 -2.44 22.33 24.41
N THR A 17 -1.97 21.29 25.10
CA THR A 17 -1.86 21.27 26.56
C THR A 17 -0.39 21.22 26.96
N PRO A 18 0.14 22.24 27.66
CA PRO A 18 1.53 22.25 28.10
C PRO A 18 1.76 21.18 29.18
N GLN A 19 2.92 20.52 29.10
CA GLN A 19 3.40 19.60 30.13
C GLN A 19 4.50 20.28 30.96
N GLU A 20 5.52 20.81 30.27
CA GLU A 20 6.62 21.54 30.89
C GLU A 20 6.88 22.83 30.12
N ARG A 21 6.88 23.97 30.82
CA ARG A 21 7.12 25.29 30.20
C ARG A 21 8.60 25.50 29.87
N GLU A 22 9.50 25.17 30.78
CA GLU A 22 10.93 25.41 30.62
C GLU A 22 11.52 24.64 29.44
N ASN A 23 11.13 23.38 29.26
CA ASN A 23 11.60 22.53 28.17
C ASN A 23 10.76 22.62 26.89
N MET A 24 9.72 23.47 26.89
CA MET A 24 8.76 23.62 25.80
C MET A 24 8.21 22.28 25.32
N VAL A 25 7.69 21.50 26.28
CA VAL A 25 7.09 20.19 26.04
C VAL A 25 5.58 20.31 26.17
N ALA A 26 4.85 19.86 25.15
CA ALA A 26 3.40 19.91 25.15
C ALA A 26 2.78 18.74 24.39
N LEU A 27 1.52 18.47 24.69
CA LEU A 27 0.68 17.55 23.94
C LEU A 27 -0.19 18.35 22.96
N ALA A 28 -0.21 17.93 21.69
CA ALA A 28 -1.09 18.46 20.66
C ALA A 28 -2.15 17.41 20.29
N TYR A 29 -3.42 17.80 20.22
CA TYR A 29 -4.50 16.90 19.79
C TYR A 29 -5.53 17.66 18.95
N ARG A 30 -6.23 16.93 18.08
CA ARG A 30 -7.23 17.51 17.18
C ARG A 30 -8.49 17.88 17.97
N ALA A 31 -9.13 19.01 17.62
CA ALA A 31 -10.34 19.46 18.29
C ALA A 31 -11.56 18.52 18.09
N ASN A 32 -11.58 17.72 17.02
CA ASN A 32 -12.75 16.92 16.65
C ASN A 32 -12.93 15.62 17.49
N PRO A 33 -14.17 15.20 17.81
CA PRO A 33 -14.43 14.13 18.78
C PRO A 33 -14.09 12.70 18.33
N GLY A 34 -13.85 12.46 17.03
CA GLY A 34 -13.85 11.10 16.44
C GLY A 34 -12.65 10.20 16.76
N ALA A 35 -11.54 10.73 17.28
CA ALA A 35 -10.44 9.99 17.89
C ALA A 35 -9.36 11.00 18.33
N ARG A 36 -9.26 11.28 19.63
CA ARG A 36 -8.25 12.20 20.18
C ARG A 36 -6.87 11.53 20.18
N LYS A 37 -6.21 11.44 19.02
CA LYS A 37 -4.80 11.02 18.95
C LYS A 37 -3.93 12.17 19.47
N THR A 38 -3.44 12.04 20.69
CA THR A 38 -2.50 12.98 21.31
C THR A 38 -1.11 12.78 20.74
N ARG A 39 -0.42 13.88 20.43
CA ARG A 39 0.95 13.91 19.94
C ARG A 39 1.83 14.63 20.93
N LEU A 40 2.87 13.96 21.39
CA LEU A 40 3.87 14.58 22.26
C LEU A 40 4.88 15.32 21.39
N VAL A 41 5.12 16.58 21.73
CA VAL A 41 6.05 17.47 21.03
C VAL A 41 7.05 18.02 22.03
N GLN A 42 8.33 17.95 21.68
CA GLN A 42 9.43 18.57 22.40
C GLN A 42 10.11 19.57 21.45
N LEU A 43 9.93 20.86 21.67
CA LEU A 43 10.47 21.88 20.75
C LEU A 43 11.99 22.00 20.84
N LYS A 44 12.56 22.01 22.05
CA LYS A 44 14.03 22.07 22.24
C LYS A 44 14.77 20.90 21.57
N ALA A 45 14.22 19.70 21.69
CA ALA A 45 14.80 18.50 21.09
C ALA A 45 14.42 18.31 19.61
N GLN A 46 13.58 19.19 19.05
CA GLN A 46 13.01 19.07 17.69
C GLN A 46 12.38 17.69 17.41
N LYS A 47 11.59 17.19 18.37
CA LYS A 47 10.99 15.85 18.31
C LYS A 47 9.48 15.91 18.39
N CYS A 48 8.81 15.09 17.57
CA CYS A 48 7.38 14.84 17.67
C CYS A 48 7.07 13.34 17.61
N SER A 49 6.06 12.88 18.34
CA SER A 49 5.58 11.49 18.26
C SER A 49 4.97 11.10 16.90
N CYS A 50 4.83 12.04 15.95
CA CYS A 50 4.44 11.73 14.58
C CYS A 50 5.62 11.43 13.64
N LEU A 51 6.86 11.55 14.11
CA LEU A 51 8.13 11.33 13.37
C LEU A 51 8.41 12.30 12.20
N ALA A 52 7.38 12.89 11.60
CA ALA A 52 7.54 13.85 10.50
C ALA A 52 8.49 15.02 10.83
N PHE A 53 8.54 15.48 12.08
CA PHE A 53 9.49 16.53 12.48
C PHE A 53 10.94 16.04 12.42
N GLN A 54 11.18 14.80 12.85
CA GLN A 54 12.50 14.18 12.83
C GLN A 54 12.93 13.80 11.41
N ASP A 55 12.01 13.36 10.57
CA ASP A 55 12.29 12.89 9.20
C ASP A 55 12.55 14.07 8.27
N HIS A 56 11.67 15.08 8.29
CA HIS A 56 11.79 16.25 7.42
C HIS A 56 12.68 17.34 8.00
N LYS A 57 13.00 17.30 9.30
CA LYS A 57 13.74 18.37 10.00
C LYS A 57 13.10 19.77 9.83
N ILE A 58 11.79 19.75 9.57
CA ILE A 58 10.89 20.89 9.44
C ILE A 58 9.78 20.63 10.47
N PRO A 59 9.36 21.63 11.26
CA PRO A 59 8.31 21.44 12.24
C PRO A 59 7.01 20.99 11.56
N CYS A 60 6.51 19.83 11.99
CA CYS A 60 5.20 19.31 11.57
C CYS A 60 4.04 20.18 12.11
N ARG A 61 2.83 19.99 11.61
CA ARG A 61 1.61 20.67 12.08
C ARG A 61 1.40 20.65 13.59
N HIS A 62 1.79 19.57 14.28
CA HIS A 62 1.74 19.48 15.74
C HIS A 62 2.76 20.40 16.39
N ALA A 63 4.00 20.41 15.88
CA ALA A 63 5.06 21.27 16.37
C ALA A 63 4.75 22.74 16.14
N ILE A 64 4.19 23.09 14.97
CA ILE A 64 3.75 24.46 14.66
C ILE A 64 2.66 24.92 15.63
N ALA A 65 1.67 24.07 15.95
CA ALA A 65 0.64 24.40 16.93
C ALA A 65 1.26 24.67 18.32
N VAL A 66 2.23 23.86 18.74
CA VAL A 66 2.95 24.04 20.01
C VAL A 66 3.83 25.30 19.99
N CYS A 67 4.49 25.61 18.86
CA CYS A 67 5.23 26.86 18.69
C CYS A 67 4.32 28.09 18.90
N ARG A 68 3.11 28.07 18.32
CA ARG A 68 2.12 29.13 18.52
C ARG A 68 1.73 29.30 19.99
N PHE A 69 1.54 28.20 20.71
CA PHE A 69 1.22 28.23 22.14
C PHE A 69 2.34 28.87 22.98
N PHE A 70 3.60 28.58 22.67
CA PHE A 70 4.77 29.16 23.36
C PHE A 70 5.25 30.50 22.79
N ASN A 71 4.50 31.12 21.86
CA ASN A 71 4.90 32.34 21.15
C ASN A 71 6.28 32.24 20.46
N ALA A 72 6.67 31.04 20.06
CA ALA A 72 7.90 30.80 19.33
C ALA A 72 7.63 30.79 17.82
N LYS A 73 8.53 31.36 17.03
CA LYS A 73 8.42 31.31 15.56
C LYS A 73 8.73 29.89 15.08
N PRO A 74 7.85 29.25 14.28
CA PRO A 74 8.11 27.91 13.77
C PRO A 74 9.32 27.87 12.83
N GLU A 75 9.61 28.97 12.13
CA GLU A 75 10.75 29.12 11.23
C GLU A 75 12.11 28.88 11.92
N ASN A 76 12.23 29.24 13.20
CA ASN A 76 13.46 29.05 13.97
C ASN A 76 13.79 27.57 14.24
N TYR A 77 12.82 26.67 14.06
CA TYR A 77 12.98 25.24 14.26
C TYR A 77 13.17 24.46 12.94
N ILE A 78 13.26 25.17 11.82
CA ILE A 78 13.67 24.57 10.54
C ILE A 78 15.19 24.36 10.61
N ALA A 79 15.65 23.18 10.23
CA ALA A 79 17.07 22.88 10.24
C ALA A 79 17.85 23.75 9.24
N LYS A 80 19.06 24.16 9.64
CA LYS A 80 19.92 25.09 8.89
C LYS A 80 20.30 24.61 7.49
N PHE A 81 20.33 23.29 7.24
CA PHE A 81 20.65 22.76 5.91
C PHE A 81 19.65 23.16 4.81
N TYR A 82 18.47 23.67 5.19
CA TYR A 82 17.52 24.26 4.24
C TYR A 82 17.80 25.73 3.92
N GLU A 83 18.76 26.37 4.59
CA GLU A 83 19.16 27.74 4.32
C GLU A 83 20.03 27.81 3.06
N ILE A 84 19.86 28.88 2.28
CA ILE A 84 20.60 29.08 1.02
C ILE A 84 22.09 29.30 1.29
N SER A 85 22.44 29.93 2.41
CA SER A 85 23.82 30.12 2.86
C SER A 85 24.53 28.77 3.04
N GLU A 86 23.96 27.89 3.86
CA GLU A 86 24.49 26.54 4.12
C GLU A 86 24.57 25.70 2.83
N TYR A 87 23.54 25.77 1.97
CA TYR A 87 23.57 25.11 0.66
C TYR A 87 24.75 25.60 -0.19
N ARG A 88 24.98 26.91 -0.26
CA ARG A 88 26.10 27.49 -1.02
C ARG A 88 27.44 27.13 -0.42
N GLU A 89 27.56 27.07 0.90
CA GLU A 89 28.80 26.69 1.58
C GLU A 89 29.11 25.20 1.37
N GLN A 90 28.11 24.33 1.54
CA GLN A 90 28.26 22.89 1.39
C GLN A 90 28.58 22.48 -0.05
N TYR A 91 28.00 23.15 -1.04
CA TYR A 91 28.26 22.92 -2.47
C TYR A 91 29.22 23.96 -3.08
N LYS A 92 29.99 24.68 -2.25
CA LYS A 92 30.97 25.66 -2.72
C LYS A 92 32.08 25.01 -3.55
N TYR A 93 32.48 23.80 -3.14
CA TYR A 93 33.53 23.04 -3.78
C TYR A 93 32.94 21.99 -4.71
N SER A 94 33.63 21.71 -5.81
CA SER A 94 33.28 20.59 -6.68
C SER A 94 33.44 19.28 -5.94
N LEU A 95 32.42 18.42 -5.99
CA LEU A 95 32.54 17.04 -5.54
C LEU A 95 33.53 16.34 -6.48
N LEU A 96 34.75 16.14 -6.02
CA LEU A 96 35.76 15.41 -6.78
C LEU A 96 35.34 13.93 -6.84
N PRO A 97 35.35 13.31 -8.02
CA PRO A 97 35.18 11.87 -8.09
C PRO A 97 36.32 11.22 -7.32
N ILE A 98 35.99 10.31 -6.41
CA ILE A 98 36.99 9.47 -5.76
C ILE A 98 37.35 8.38 -6.78
N LEU A 99 38.63 8.29 -7.14
CA LEU A 99 39.12 7.19 -7.96
C LEU A 99 39.16 5.94 -7.10
N LEU A 100 38.56 4.85 -7.57
CA LEU A 100 38.56 3.58 -6.82
C LEU A 100 39.97 3.05 -6.60
N ASP A 101 40.90 3.39 -7.49
CA ASP A 101 42.31 2.98 -7.41
C ASP A 101 43.03 3.61 -6.20
N ASP A 102 42.53 4.75 -5.69
CA ASP A 102 43.10 5.47 -4.54
C ASP A 102 42.51 4.99 -3.19
N LEU A 103 41.48 4.14 -3.22
CA LEU A 103 40.81 3.61 -2.03
C LEU A 103 41.46 2.29 -1.60
N GLU A 104 42.27 2.33 -0.55
CA GLU A 104 42.74 1.09 0.08
C GLU A 104 41.58 0.36 0.80
N PRO A 105 41.47 -0.96 0.64
CA PRO A 105 40.43 -1.73 1.31
C PRO A 105 40.67 -1.79 2.82
N ASP A 106 39.69 -1.33 3.59
CA ASP A 106 39.68 -1.30 5.06
C ASP A 106 39.73 -2.70 5.73
N GLY A 107 39.61 -3.79 4.95
CA GLY A 107 39.67 -5.17 5.43
C GLY A 107 38.44 -5.64 6.24
N PHE A 108 37.66 -4.71 6.80
CA PHE A 108 36.42 -4.99 7.53
C PHE A 108 35.19 -5.05 6.61
N THR A 109 35.11 -4.13 5.64
CA THR A 109 33.97 -4.03 4.72
C THR A 109 34.14 -5.05 3.60
N LYS A 110 33.48 -6.20 3.73
CA LYS A 110 33.46 -7.24 2.69
C LYS A 110 32.48 -6.85 1.58
N PRO A 111 32.74 -7.23 0.32
CA PRO A 111 31.77 -7.06 -0.75
C PRO A 111 30.46 -7.79 -0.39
N PRO A 112 29.32 -7.34 -0.93
CA PRO A 112 28.08 -8.10 -0.84
C PRO A 112 28.33 -9.55 -1.30
N PRO A 113 27.75 -10.56 -0.64
CA PRO A 113 27.93 -11.93 -1.05
C PRO A 113 27.43 -12.11 -2.50
N ASP A 114 28.24 -12.77 -3.35
CA ASP A 114 27.90 -13.04 -4.76
C ASP A 114 26.62 -13.86 -4.94
N ALA A 115 26.23 -14.59 -3.90
CA ALA A 115 24.99 -15.35 -3.90
C ALA A 115 23.83 -14.45 -3.43
N PRO A 116 22.74 -14.32 -4.21
CA PRO A 116 21.54 -13.70 -3.70
C PRO A 116 21.12 -14.48 -2.45
N SER A 117 20.90 -13.77 -1.34
CA SER A 117 20.24 -14.38 -0.18
C SER A 117 18.97 -15.03 -0.70
N ARG A 118 18.76 -16.33 -0.46
CA ARG A 118 17.49 -16.99 -0.76
C ARG A 118 16.43 -16.10 -0.14
N GLY A 119 15.61 -15.45 -0.97
CA GLY A 119 14.63 -14.49 -0.49
C GLY A 119 13.66 -15.14 0.51
N ARG A 120 12.64 -14.40 0.94
CA ARG A 120 11.58 -14.99 1.76
C ARG A 120 11.09 -16.29 1.09
N PRO A 121 11.13 -17.45 1.76
CA PRO A 121 10.70 -18.70 1.16
C PRO A 121 9.29 -18.52 0.61
N VAL A 122 9.11 -18.87 -0.67
CA VAL A 122 7.82 -18.76 -1.35
C VAL A 122 6.84 -19.68 -0.64
N GLN A 123 6.01 -19.12 0.23
CA GLN A 123 4.86 -19.83 0.75
C GLN A 123 3.91 -20.06 -0.43
N LYS A 124 3.58 -21.33 -0.72
CA LYS A 124 2.55 -21.64 -1.71
C LYS A 124 1.30 -20.84 -1.32
N ARG A 125 0.81 -20.00 -2.23
CA ARG A 125 -0.42 -19.23 -2.03
C ARG A 125 -1.51 -20.19 -1.54
N MET A 126 -2.12 -19.92 -0.38
CA MET A 126 -3.33 -20.64 0.02
C MET A 126 -4.38 -20.43 -1.08
N LYS A 127 -4.75 -21.51 -1.78
CA LYS A 127 -5.83 -21.44 -2.76
C LYS A 127 -7.11 -21.02 -2.02
N ARG A 128 -7.77 -19.97 -2.53
CA ARG A 128 -9.06 -19.52 -2.01
C ARG A 128 -10.04 -20.69 -2.13
N ARG A 129 -10.73 -21.02 -1.04
CA ARG A 129 -11.86 -21.96 -1.08
C ARG A 129 -13.05 -21.21 -1.67
N THR A 130 -13.30 -21.44 -2.95
CA THR A 130 -14.54 -21.07 -3.65
C THR A 130 -15.33 -22.33 -3.97
N ARG A 131 -16.64 -22.18 -4.17
CA ARG A 131 -17.53 -23.27 -4.59
C ARG A 131 -16.99 -24.06 -5.78
N GLU A 132 -16.38 -23.37 -6.75
CA GLU A 132 -15.75 -23.97 -7.93
C GLU A 132 -14.51 -24.79 -7.58
N THR A 133 -13.64 -24.28 -6.70
CA THR A 133 -12.45 -25.03 -6.26
C THR A 133 -12.80 -26.24 -5.39
N GLU A 134 -13.90 -26.18 -4.64
CA GLU A 134 -14.43 -27.29 -3.87
C GLU A 134 -15.08 -28.33 -4.78
N ALA A 135 -15.88 -27.92 -5.76
CA ALA A 135 -16.45 -28.80 -6.77
C ALA A 135 -15.36 -29.57 -7.55
N ARG A 136 -14.25 -28.90 -7.92
CA ARG A 136 -13.13 -29.54 -8.61
C ARG A 136 -12.38 -30.53 -7.72
N ARG A 137 -12.29 -30.25 -6.41
CA ARG A 137 -11.72 -31.18 -5.43
C ARG A 137 -12.64 -32.40 -5.23
N LEU A 138 -13.95 -32.18 -5.10
CA LEU A 138 -14.95 -33.24 -4.96
C LEU A 138 -15.03 -34.11 -6.21
N GLY A 139 -14.98 -33.52 -7.40
CA GLY A 139 -14.93 -34.25 -8.67
C GLY A 139 -13.71 -35.16 -8.79
N ASN A 140 -12.55 -34.71 -8.30
CA ASN A 140 -11.35 -35.56 -8.26
C ASN A 140 -11.43 -36.70 -7.22
N LEU A 141 -12.27 -36.54 -6.20
CA LEU A 141 -12.53 -37.55 -5.16
C LEU A 141 -13.65 -38.53 -5.53
N ALA A 142 -14.39 -38.29 -6.62
CA ALA A 142 -15.39 -39.24 -7.10
C ALA A 142 -14.74 -40.61 -7.36
N SER A 143 -15.32 -41.64 -6.74
CA SER A 143 -14.79 -43.00 -6.67
C SER A 143 -14.63 -43.62 -8.06
N SER A 144 -13.74 -44.60 -8.17
CA SER A 144 -13.51 -45.35 -9.41
C SER A 144 -14.78 -46.01 -9.96
N SER A 145 -15.76 -46.31 -9.11
CA SER A 145 -17.07 -46.84 -9.50
C SER A 145 -17.87 -45.86 -10.36
N GLY A 146 -18.02 -44.61 -9.92
CA GLY A 146 -18.77 -43.59 -10.68
C GLY A 146 -18.13 -43.21 -12.02
N ARG A 147 -16.79 -43.34 -12.14
CA ARG A 147 -16.10 -43.14 -13.43
C ARG A 147 -16.34 -44.28 -14.41
N LYS A 148 -16.44 -45.52 -13.92
CA LYS A 148 -16.76 -46.68 -14.76
C LYS A 148 -18.21 -46.63 -15.22
N GLU A 149 -19.14 -46.34 -14.31
CA GLU A 149 -20.56 -46.15 -14.64
C GLU A 149 -20.75 -45.08 -15.71
N GLN A 150 -20.09 -43.91 -15.58
CA GLN A 150 -20.14 -42.86 -16.61
C GLN A 150 -19.52 -43.29 -17.96
N GLN A 151 -18.46 -44.10 -17.94
CA GLN A 151 -17.86 -44.64 -19.17
C GLN A 151 -18.76 -45.69 -19.83
N ASP A 152 -19.37 -46.58 -19.06
CA ASP A 152 -20.29 -47.60 -19.55
C ASP A 152 -21.57 -46.96 -20.10
N GLU A 153 -22.07 -45.90 -19.44
CA GLU A 153 -23.23 -45.13 -19.89
C GLU A 153 -22.94 -44.34 -21.17
N ALA A 154 -21.74 -43.74 -21.30
CA ALA A 154 -21.29 -43.11 -22.54
C ALA A 154 -21.10 -44.13 -23.68
N ARG A 155 -20.59 -45.33 -23.37
CA ARG A 155 -20.43 -46.44 -24.32
C ARG A 155 -21.78 -46.97 -24.81
N ASN A 156 -22.73 -47.18 -23.89
CA ASN A 156 -24.08 -47.61 -24.23
C ASN A 156 -24.80 -46.57 -25.10
N ARG A 157 -24.60 -45.27 -24.82
CA ARG A 157 -25.13 -44.17 -25.65
C ARG A 157 -24.53 -44.17 -27.06
N TYR A 158 -23.24 -44.50 -27.21
CA TYR A 158 -22.60 -44.62 -28.52
C TYR A 158 -23.08 -45.87 -29.29
N GLN A 159 -23.25 -46.99 -28.59
CA GLN A 159 -23.69 -48.26 -29.18
C GLN A 159 -25.18 -48.29 -29.52
N SER A 160 -26.02 -47.56 -28.79
CA SER A 160 -27.46 -47.52 -29.07
C SER A 160 -27.80 -46.80 -30.39
N GLY A 161 -26.83 -46.10 -31.00
CA GLY A 161 -27.01 -45.44 -32.30
C GLY A 161 -28.06 -44.32 -32.32
N VAL A 162 -28.63 -43.98 -31.16
CA VAL A 162 -29.65 -42.93 -31.05
C VAL A 162 -28.96 -41.59 -31.17
N THR A 163 -29.02 -41.01 -32.36
CA THR A 163 -28.67 -39.61 -32.56
C THR A 163 -29.78 -38.74 -31.98
N TYR A 164 -29.40 -37.61 -31.38
CA TYR A 164 -30.28 -36.64 -30.70
C TYR A 164 -31.54 -36.24 -31.51
N PHE A 165 -31.53 -36.44 -32.83
CA PHE A 165 -32.60 -36.07 -33.74
C PHE A 165 -33.86 -36.97 -33.68
N GLN A 166 -33.80 -38.16 -33.09
CA GLN A 166 -34.94 -39.10 -33.08
C GLN A 166 -35.83 -39.03 -31.82
N GLN A 167 -35.58 -38.08 -30.91
CA GLN A 167 -36.39 -37.91 -29.68
C GLN A 167 -37.26 -36.66 -29.69
N LEU A 168 -37.63 -36.12 -30.86
CA LEU A 168 -38.68 -35.10 -30.91
C LEU A 168 -40.04 -35.78 -31.10
N PRO A 169 -40.96 -35.75 -30.13
CA PRO A 169 -42.38 -35.86 -30.45
C PRO A 169 -42.77 -34.68 -31.36
N ASP A 170 -43.50 -34.99 -32.42
CA ASP A 170 -43.85 -34.09 -33.52
C ASP A 170 -44.24 -32.67 -33.07
N THR A 171 -43.45 -31.68 -33.51
CA THR A 171 -43.75 -30.26 -33.31
C THR A 171 -44.69 -29.77 -34.40
N SER A 172 -45.99 -29.99 -34.25
CA SER A 172 -47.02 -29.26 -34.99
C SER A 172 -47.66 -28.16 -34.13
N ASN A 173 -46.86 -27.18 -33.67
CA ASN A 173 -47.33 -25.80 -33.49
C ASN A 173 -46.17 -24.89 -33.03
N CYS A 174 -45.62 -24.10 -33.94
CA CYS A 174 -44.87 -22.90 -33.61
C CYS A 174 -45.44 -21.73 -34.44
N PRO A 175 -46.12 -20.75 -33.83
CA PRO A 175 -46.26 -19.43 -34.40
C PRO A 175 -44.99 -18.62 -34.13
N SER A 176 -44.79 -17.66 -35.02
CA SER A 176 -43.53 -17.09 -35.45
C SER A 176 -43.20 -15.74 -34.78
N GLN A 177 -41.96 -15.31 -35.05
CA GLN A 177 -41.46 -13.93 -35.14
C GLN A 177 -40.82 -13.30 -33.90
N ILE A 178 -39.50 -13.10 -33.98
CA ILE A 178 -38.79 -12.00 -33.31
C ILE A 178 -37.90 -11.35 -34.38
N THR A 179 -38.14 -10.07 -34.66
CA THR A 179 -37.31 -9.18 -35.50
C THR A 179 -36.22 -8.51 -34.65
N PRO A 180 -35.11 -8.02 -35.25
CA PRO A 180 -33.96 -7.53 -34.50
C PRO A 180 -34.10 -6.03 -34.19
N ILE A 181 -33.63 -5.60 -33.01
CA ILE A 181 -33.49 -4.17 -32.66
C ILE A 181 -32.03 -3.84 -32.34
N GLN A 182 -31.63 -2.71 -32.93
CA GLN A 182 -30.31 -2.12 -33.05
C GLN A 182 -29.71 -1.68 -31.71
N HIS A 183 -28.38 -1.79 -31.60
CA HIS A 183 -27.58 -1.27 -30.49
C HIS A 183 -27.37 0.25 -30.62
N CYS A 184 -27.68 0.99 -29.57
CA CYS A 184 -27.15 2.33 -29.30
C CYS A 184 -26.51 2.35 -27.91
N PHE A 185 -25.24 2.74 -27.82
CA PHE A 185 -24.56 3.13 -26.57
C PHE A 185 -24.52 4.66 -26.48
N PRO A 186 -24.63 5.24 -25.28
CA PRO A 186 -24.10 6.56 -25.01
C PRO A 186 -22.94 6.55 -24.00
N ILE A 187 -22.24 7.68 -24.03
CA ILE A 187 -20.98 8.11 -23.38
C ILE A 187 -21.13 8.27 -21.86
#